data_AF-A0A947A609-F1
#
_entry.id   AF-A0A947A609-F1
#
_cell.length_a   1.000
_cell.length_b   1.000
_cell.length_c   1.000
_cell.angle_alpha   90.00
_cell.angle_beta   90.00
_cell.angle_gamma   90.00
#
_symmetry.space_group_name_H-M   'P 1'
#
loop_
_entity.id
_entity.type
_entity.pdbx_description
1 polymer ?
#
loop_
_entity_poly.entity_id
_entity_poly.type
_entity_poly.pdbx_seq_one_letter_code
_entity_poly.pdbx_strand_id
1 'polypeptide(L)'
;MAQIMRFSLLLLFMTVTLTASYGQDSLAIVVAEKGDGIFSLLRKQGIDPSQHYQDFLALNKENIREGKHLYEGMEYYLPVPTDSVIPVNSDTEEEG
;
A
#
# COMPACT_ATOMS: atom_id res chain seq x y z
N MET A 1 -42.42 -30.21 10.57
CA MET A 1 -42.43 -29.12 9.57
C MET A 1 -41.93 -27.78 10.14
N ALA A 2 -42.56 -27.20 11.18
CA ALA A 2 -42.15 -25.89 11.71
C ALA A 2 -40.74 -25.82 12.34
N GLN A 3 -40.26 -26.90 12.97
CA GLN A 3 -38.91 -26.96 13.58
C GLN A 3 -37.79 -26.92 12.53
N ILE A 4 -37.96 -27.65 11.41
CA ILE A 4 -37.03 -27.65 10.27
C ILE A 4 -36.96 -26.26 9.61
N MET A 5 -38.11 -25.58 9.51
CA MET A 5 -38.19 -24.22 8.95
C MET A 5 -37.47 -23.18 9.82
N ARG A 6 -37.50 -23.34 11.16
CA ARG A 6 -36.78 -22.49 12.12
C ARG A 6 -35.27 -22.73 12.09
N PHE A 7 -34.85 -23.99 11.98
CA PHE A 7 -33.44 -24.35 11.87
C PHE A 7 -32.84 -23.90 10.53
N SER A 8 -33.61 -23.99 9.45
CA SER A 8 -33.23 -23.51 8.12
C SER A 8 -33.10 -21.99 8.06
N LEU A 9 -33.93 -21.25 8.81
CA LEU A 9 -33.87 -19.78 8.88
C LEU A 9 -32.63 -19.32 9.66
N LEU A 10 -32.26 -20.03 10.74
CA LEU A 10 -31.04 -19.77 11.51
C LEU A 10 -29.77 -20.08 10.70
N LEU A 11 -29.77 -21.16 9.93
CA LEU A 11 -28.64 -21.53 9.07
C LEU A 11 -28.42 -20.49 7.95
N LEU A 12 -29.49 -19.95 7.38
CA LEU A 12 -29.46 -18.90 6.36
C LEU A 12 -28.95 -17.56 6.93
N PHE A 13 -29.25 -17.26 8.20
CA PHE A 13 -28.75 -16.04 8.85
C PHE A 13 -27.25 -16.09 9.14
N MET A 14 -26.71 -17.29 9.40
CA MET A 14 -25.29 -17.47 9.71
C MET A 14 -24.37 -17.41 8.49
N THR A 15 -24.87 -17.72 7.28
CA THR A 15 -24.06 -17.63 6.05
C THR A 15 -23.90 -16.20 5.54
N VAL A 16 -24.79 -15.28 5.94
CA VAL A 16 -24.74 -13.86 5.54
C VAL A 16 -23.63 -13.08 6.27
N THR A 17 -23.16 -13.55 7.43
CA THR A 17 -22.09 -12.87 8.20
C THR A 17 -20.67 -13.23 7.76
N LEU A 18 -20.49 -14.09 6.75
CA LEU A 18 -19.17 -14.49 6.23
C LEU A 18 -18.62 -13.57 5.12
N THR A 19 -19.26 -12.42 4.85
CA THR A 19 -18.65 -11.42 3.96
C THR A 19 -17.45 -10.78 4.66
N ALA A 20 -16.28 -11.35 4.41
CA ALA A 20 -15.00 -10.85 4.87
C ALA A 20 -14.80 -9.41 4.40
N SER A 21 -14.63 -8.50 5.36
CA SER A 21 -14.11 -7.16 5.08
C SER A 21 -12.60 -7.28 4.84
N TYR A 22 -12.17 -7.15 3.59
CA TYR A 22 -10.76 -7.02 3.25
C TYR A 22 -10.39 -5.53 3.30
N GLY A 23 -9.84 -5.09 4.42
CA GLY A 23 -9.04 -3.87 4.49
C GLY A 23 -7.58 -4.27 4.31
N GLN A 24 -7.12 -4.40 3.07
CA GLN A 24 -5.70 -4.62 2.81
C GLN A 24 -5.07 -3.25 2.66
N ASP A 25 -4.37 -2.81 3.71
CA ASP A 25 -3.52 -1.63 3.66
C ASP A 25 -2.42 -1.91 2.62
N SER A 26 -2.62 -1.40 1.41
CA SER A 26 -1.59 -1.45 0.37
C SER A 26 -0.56 -0.37 0.65
N LEU A 27 0.70 -0.69 0.42
CA LEU A 27 1.77 0.29 0.40
C LEU A 27 1.83 0.91 -0.99
N ALA A 28 1.94 2.22 -1.05
CA ALA A 28 2.21 2.91 -2.31
C ALA A 28 3.61 2.58 -2.82
N ILE A 29 3.77 2.59 -4.14
CA ILE A 29 5.04 2.38 -4.83
C ILE A 29 5.40 3.67 -5.57
N VAL A 30 6.69 3.99 -5.60
CA VAL A 30 7.22 5.11 -6.38
C VAL A 30 8.48 4.68 -7.14
N VAL A 31 8.66 5.23 -8.34
CA VAL A 31 9.87 5.04 -9.15
C VAL A 31 10.89 6.11 -8.81
N ALA A 32 12.12 5.72 -8.50
CA ALA A 32 13.20 6.68 -8.21
C ALA A 32 13.69 7.38 -9.49
N GLU A 33 13.76 8.71 -9.47
CA GLU A 33 14.28 9.49 -10.59
C GLU A 33 15.80 9.67 -10.50
N LYS A 34 16.40 10.09 -11.61
CA LYS A 34 17.84 10.38 -11.67
C LYS A 34 18.24 11.41 -10.61
N GLY A 35 19.18 11.01 -9.76
CA GLY A 35 19.72 11.88 -8.70
C GLY A 35 18.88 11.93 -7.43
N ASP A 36 17.81 11.12 -7.32
CA ASP A 36 17.10 11.00 -6.06
C ASP A 36 17.95 10.34 -4.96
N GLY A 37 17.86 10.92 -3.77
CA GLY A 37 18.18 10.25 -2.53
C GLY A 37 16.90 9.88 -1.79
N ILE A 38 16.99 9.01 -0.79
CA ILE A 38 15.84 8.60 0.03
C ILE A 38 15.10 9.81 0.62
N PHE A 39 15.85 10.80 1.11
CA PHE A 39 15.26 12.05 1.66
C PHE A 39 14.51 12.88 0.62
N SER A 40 15.04 13.00 -0.61
CA SER A 40 14.37 13.77 -1.66
C SER A 40 13.11 13.05 -2.13
N LEU A 41 13.21 11.73 -2.34
CA LEU A 41 12.10 10.89 -2.76
C LEU A 41 10.94 10.92 -1.75
N LEU A 42 11.21 10.72 -0.45
CA LEU A 42 10.17 10.80 0.58
C LEU A 42 9.49 12.18 0.63
N ARG A 43 10.26 13.27 0.54
CA ARG A 43 9.71 14.63 0.53
C ARG A 43 8.86 14.93 -0.71
N LYS A 44 9.24 14.43 -1.88
CA LYS A 44 8.45 14.56 -3.12
C LYS A 44 7.05 13.94 -2.93
N GLN A 45 6.96 12.87 -2.14
CA GLN A 45 5.71 12.16 -1.83
C GLN A 45 4.96 12.73 -0.61
N GLY A 46 5.45 13.84 -0.02
CA GLY A 46 4.86 14.46 1.17
C GLY A 46 5.16 13.75 2.49
N ILE A 47 6.07 12.78 2.50
CA ILE A 47 6.41 11.97 3.67
C ILE A 47 7.59 12.61 4.40
N ASP A 48 7.49 12.77 5.72
CA ASP A 48 8.60 13.27 6.54
C ASP A 48 9.72 12.21 6.67
N PRO A 49 10.92 12.45 6.11
CA PRO A 49 12.02 11.52 6.22
C PRO A 49 12.51 11.34 7.67
N SER A 50 12.29 12.33 8.56
CA SER A 50 12.75 12.23 9.94
C SER A 50 12.09 11.09 10.71
N GLN A 51 10.84 10.78 10.35
CA GLN A 51 10.03 9.73 10.97
C GLN A 51 10.16 8.41 10.22
N HIS A 52 10.27 8.44 8.89
CA HIS A 52 10.03 7.27 8.04
C HIS A 52 11.26 6.72 7.30
N TYR A 53 12.44 7.32 7.46
CA TYR A 53 13.65 6.89 6.76
C TYR A 53 14.04 5.43 7.04
N GLN A 54 13.98 5.01 8.32
CA GLN A 54 14.36 3.65 8.71
C GLN A 54 13.37 2.61 8.17
N ASP A 55 12.09 2.93 8.16
CA ASP A 55 11.05 2.06 7.62
C ASP A 55 11.20 1.90 6.11
N PHE A 56 11.50 2.99 5.40
CA PHE A 56 11.80 2.94 3.96
C PHE A 56 13.02 2.05 3.66
N LEU A 57 14.10 2.16 4.47
CA LEU A 57 15.26 1.29 4.33
C LEU A 57 14.90 -0.18 4.56
N ALA A 58 14.11 -0.47 5.60
CA ALA A 58 13.73 -1.83 5.96
C ALA A 58 12.87 -2.49 4.87
N LEU A 59 11.89 -1.75 4.32
CA LEU A 59 11.01 -2.20 3.26
C LEU A 59 11.75 -2.51 1.96
N ASN A 60 12.80 -1.75 1.64
CA ASN A 60 13.46 -1.78 0.35
C ASN A 60 14.90 -2.28 0.39
N LYS A 61 15.31 -2.95 1.49
CA LYS A 61 16.70 -3.34 1.76
C LYS A 61 17.39 -4.06 0.60
N GLU A 62 16.63 -4.82 -0.20
CA GLU A 62 17.15 -5.61 -1.32
C GLU A 62 17.53 -4.73 -2.51
N ASN A 63 16.90 -3.56 -2.64
CA ASN A 63 17.07 -2.61 -3.75
C ASN A 63 17.80 -1.33 -3.32
N ILE A 64 18.49 -1.31 -2.19
CA ILE A 64 19.27 -0.16 -1.71
C ILE A 64 20.76 -0.51 -1.68
N ARG A 65 21.58 0.24 -2.44
CA ARG A 65 23.03 0.07 -2.45
C ARG A 65 23.67 0.77 -1.26
N GLU A 66 24.55 0.05 -0.55
CA GLU A 66 25.30 0.56 0.63
C GLU A 66 24.41 1.18 1.73
N GLY A 67 23.14 0.78 1.81
CA GLY A 67 22.20 1.27 2.82
C GLY A 67 21.77 2.73 2.67
N LYS A 68 22.01 3.37 1.51
CA LYS A 68 21.66 4.79 1.30
C LYS A 68 21.40 5.21 -0.16
N HIS A 69 21.81 4.41 -1.14
CA HIS A 69 21.71 4.78 -2.55
C HIS A 69 20.55 4.04 -3.24
N LEU A 70 19.68 4.83 -3.87
CA LEU A 70 18.63 4.35 -4.77
C LEU A 70 19.21 4.08 -6.16
N TYR A 71 18.57 3.17 -6.88
CA TYR A 71 18.81 2.94 -8.30
C TYR A 71 17.79 3.73 -9.11
N GLU A 72 18.27 4.50 -10.08
CA GLU A 72 17.42 5.22 -11.03
C GLU A 72 16.51 4.24 -11.79
N GLY A 73 15.21 4.58 -11.89
CA GLY A 73 14.21 3.78 -12.57
C GLY A 73 13.69 2.56 -11.78
N MET A 74 14.15 2.34 -10.55
CA MET A 74 13.65 1.25 -9.70
C MET A 74 12.45 1.68 -8.86
N GLU A 75 11.57 0.71 -8.63
CA GLU A 75 10.41 0.83 -7.76
C GLU A 75 10.78 0.65 -6.28
N TYR A 76 10.18 1.48 -5.43
CA TYR A 76 10.35 1.45 -3.99
C TYR A 76 9.01 1.56 -3.28
N TYR A 77 8.82 0.73 -2.25
CA TYR A 77 7.66 0.80 -1.36
C TYR A 77 7.79 1.99 -0.41
N LEU A 78 6.72 2.77 -0.30
CA LEU A 78 6.62 3.87 0.65
C LEU A 78 6.20 3.36 2.03
N PRO A 79 6.76 3.91 3.12
CA PRO A 79 6.49 3.48 4.50
C PRO A 79 5.19 4.07 5.07
N VAL A 80 4.21 4.33 4.21
CA VAL A 80 2.89 4.85 4.58
C VAL A 80 1.81 4.18 3.71
N PRO A 81 0.57 4.07 4.21
CA PRO A 81 -0.55 3.58 3.40
C PRO A 81 -0.77 4.46 2.16
N THR A 82 -1.25 3.85 1.08
CA THR A 82 -1.51 4.53 -0.20
C THR A 82 -2.33 5.82 -0.05
N ASP A 83 -3.34 5.82 0.83
CA ASP A 83 -4.21 6.99 1.07
C ASP A 83 -3.49 8.19 1.73
N SER A 84 -2.29 7.97 2.25
CA SER A 84 -1.48 9.01 2.93
C SER A 84 -0.49 9.70 1.99
N VAL A 85 -0.34 9.23 0.76
CA VAL A 85 0.63 9.77 -0.21
C VAL A 85 -0.04 10.85 -1.06
N ILE A 86 0.68 11.92 -1.36
CA ILE A 86 0.19 12.93 -2.30
C ILE A 86 -0.02 12.25 -3.66
N PRO A 87 -1.23 12.30 -4.26
CA PRO A 87 -1.46 11.69 -5.56
C PRO A 87 -0.57 12.38 -6.60
N VAL A 88 0.47 11.68 -7.04
CA VAL A 88 1.21 12.03 -8.26
C VAL A 88 0.29 11.63 -9.40
N ASN A 89 -0.39 12.63 -9.99
CA ASN A 89 -1.35 12.51 -11.09
C ASN A 89 -1.44 11.12 -11.72
N SER A 90 -2.52 10.42 -11.40
CA SER A 90 -3.02 9.25 -12.14
C SER A 90 -3.56 9.68 -13.51
N ASP A 91 -2.73 10.34 -14.31
CA ASP A 91 -2.98 10.60 -15.72
C ASP A 91 -2.23 9.51 -16.49
N THR A 92 -2.90 8.38 -16.75
CA THR A 92 -2.80 7.52 -17.95
C THR A 92 -3.29 6.13 -17.55
N GLU A 93 -4.59 5.89 -17.73
CA GLU A 93 -5.22 4.66 -18.22
C GLU A 93 -6.73 4.73 -17.92
N GLU A 94 -7.41 5.68 -18.55
CA GLU A 94 -8.78 5.44 -19.00
C GLU A 94 -8.87 5.78 -20.49
N GLU A 95 -9.63 4.93 -21.19
CA GLU A 95 -9.99 4.93 -22.61
C GLU A 95 -9.06 4.20 -23.59
N GLY A 96 -9.43 2.93 -23.82
CA GLY A 96 -9.29 2.20 -25.09
C GLY A 96 -10.52 1.34 -25.32
#